data_AF-A0A6J5V2Y6-F1
#
_entry.id   AF-A0A6J5V2Y6-F1
#
_cell.length_a   1.000
_cell.length_b   1.000
_cell.length_c   1.000
_cell.angle_alpha   90.00
_cell.angle_beta   90.00
_cell.angle_gamma   90.00
#
_symmetry.space_group_name_H-M   'P 1'
#
loop_
_entity.id
_entity.type
_entity.pdbx_description
1 polymer ?
#
loop_
_entity_poly.entity_id
_entity_poly.type
_entity_poly.pdbx_seq_one_letter_code
_entity_poly.pdbx_strand_id
1 'polypeptide(L)'
;MNNSKGALQIVDLWYDWPNGRNFNIIQSQLGKLTYDLEWDNGTSFIYTLDANRECKTLHFPVGILRPNWLDGATYLGQRHVDGFLCNVWEKVDFIWYYEDVLTKRPVHWVFYTGFNAHVMTFEVGAVLGDAKWEAPVYCFGEEAEAERNRSSVLESMASHHSHGSLMRAGSRAT
;
A
#
# COMPACT_ATOMS: atom_id res chain seq x y z
N MET A 1 13.89 5.29 19.03
CA MET A 1 12.60 5.02 18.37
C MET A 1 11.68 4.36 19.40
N ASN A 2 10.52 4.96 19.69
CA ASN A 2 9.59 4.48 20.72
C ASN A 2 8.62 3.45 20.09
N ASN A 3 8.71 2.19 20.50
CA ASN A 3 7.94 1.06 19.95
C ASN A 3 6.59 0.85 20.68
N SER A 4 6.04 1.88 21.34
CA SER A 4 4.86 1.79 22.21
C SER A 4 3.51 2.03 21.51
N LYS A 5 3.44 2.03 20.17
CA LYS A 5 2.23 2.37 19.41
C LYS A 5 1.90 1.36 18.31
N GLY A 6 1.93 0.07 18.63
CA GLY A 6 1.44 -0.96 17.71
C GLY A 6 -0.03 -0.70 17.38
N ALA A 7 -0.29 0.04 16.31
CA ALA A 7 -1.64 0.34 15.84
C ALA A 7 -2.16 -0.90 15.12
N LEU A 8 -3.13 -1.57 15.74
CA LEU A 8 -3.77 -2.73 15.15
C LEU A 8 -4.91 -2.28 14.25
N GLN A 9 -4.99 -2.88 13.08
CA GLN A 9 -6.09 -2.70 12.14
C GLN A 9 -6.44 -4.03 11.47
N ILE A 10 -7.71 -4.16 11.09
CA ILE A 10 -8.20 -5.21 10.20
C ILE A 10 -8.46 -4.56 8.86
N VAL A 11 -8.06 -5.26 7.79
CA VAL A 11 -8.26 -4.81 6.42
C VAL A 11 -8.97 -5.90 5.64
N ASP A 12 -10.15 -5.60 5.12
CA ASP A 12 -10.76 -6.41 4.06
C ASP A 12 -10.26 -5.89 2.72
N LEU A 13 -9.46 -6.70 2.04
CA LEU A 13 -8.88 -6.36 0.73
C LEU A 13 -9.63 -7.07 -0.39
N TRP A 14 -10.26 -6.29 -1.26
CA TRP A 14 -10.87 -6.76 -2.50
C TRP A 14 -9.95 -6.43 -3.67
N TYR A 15 -9.56 -7.45 -4.43
CA TYR A 15 -8.61 -7.31 -5.53
C TYR A 15 -9.23 -7.80 -6.84
N ASP A 16 -9.39 -6.89 -7.80
CA ASP A 16 -10.02 -7.15 -9.10
C ASP A 16 -9.14 -6.60 -10.23
N TRP A 17 -8.07 -7.33 -10.49
CA TRP A 17 -7.09 -6.97 -11.52
C TRP A 17 -7.67 -6.83 -12.95
N PRO A 18 -8.57 -7.71 -13.44
CA PRO A 18 -9.15 -7.55 -14.76
C PRO A 18 -9.85 -6.21 -14.98
N ASN A 19 -10.42 -5.63 -13.91
CA ASN A 19 -11.04 -4.30 -13.93
C ASN A 19 -10.15 -3.21 -13.33
N GLY A 20 -8.86 -3.49 -13.10
CA GLY A 20 -7.87 -2.50 -12.69
C GLY A 20 -8.17 -1.82 -11.35
N ARG A 21 -8.74 -2.54 -10.37
CA ARG A 21 -9.19 -1.94 -9.10
C ARG A 21 -8.83 -2.78 -7.88
N ASN A 22 -8.45 -2.09 -6.81
CA ASN A 22 -8.13 -2.66 -5.50
C ASN A 22 -8.85 -1.84 -4.43
N PHE A 23 -9.44 -2.48 -3.43
CA PHE A 23 -10.24 -1.80 -2.43
C PHE A 23 -9.98 -2.33 -1.03
N ASN A 24 -9.36 -1.49 -0.19
CA ASN A 24 -9.10 -1.76 1.21
C ASN A 24 -10.21 -1.14 2.07
N ILE A 25 -10.88 -1.95 2.88
CA ILE A 25 -11.79 -1.48 3.94
C ILE A 25 -11.06 -1.66 5.27
N ILE A 26 -10.68 -0.54 5.89
CA ILE A 26 -9.70 -0.50 6.97
C ILE A 26 -10.39 -0.09 8.27
N GLN A 27 -10.37 -0.99 9.25
CA GLN A 27 -10.84 -0.73 10.61
C GLN A 27 -9.66 -0.72 11.58
N SER A 28 -9.27 0.47 12.05
CA SER A 28 -8.32 0.61 13.15
C SER A 28 -8.98 0.34 14.51
N GLN A 29 -8.26 -0.22 15.48
CA GLN A 29 -8.81 -0.58 16.79
C GLN A 29 -9.55 0.56 17.50
N LEU A 30 -9.04 1.80 17.40
CA LEU A 30 -9.61 3.02 18.01
C LEU A 30 -9.84 4.14 16.98
N GLY A 31 -9.95 3.78 15.70
CA GLY A 31 -10.09 4.74 14.61
C GLY A 31 -11.39 4.60 13.84
N LYS A 32 -11.60 5.52 12.91
CA LYS A 32 -12.75 5.51 11.99
C LYS A 32 -12.58 4.45 10.90
N LEU A 33 -13.70 3.88 10.47
CA LEU A 33 -13.75 3.01 9.30
C LEU A 33 -13.36 3.83 8.07
N THR A 34 -12.25 3.45 7.45
CA THR A 34 -11.67 4.15 6.30
C THR A 34 -11.70 3.24 5.08
N TYR A 35 -11.95 3.83 3.94
CA TYR A 35 -12.06 3.16 2.65
C TYR A 35 -10.94 3.69 1.77
N ASP A 36 -10.12 2.80 1.20
CA ASP A 36 -9.06 3.14 0.25
C ASP A 36 -9.32 2.41 -1.07
N LEU A 37 -9.91 3.15 -2.02
CA LEU A 37 -10.24 2.68 -3.35
C LEU A 37 -9.12 3.10 -4.31
N GLU A 38 -8.41 2.12 -4.84
CA GLU A 38 -7.24 2.29 -5.69
C GLU A 38 -7.54 1.80 -7.11
N TRP A 39 -7.12 2.59 -8.10
CA TRP A 39 -7.22 2.25 -9.51
C TRP A 39 -5.84 2.01 -10.12
N ASP A 40 -5.79 1.19 -11.17
CA ASP A 40 -4.55 0.80 -11.87
C ASP A 40 -3.84 1.97 -12.57
N ASN A 41 -4.54 3.09 -12.76
CA ASN A 41 -3.96 4.36 -13.22
C ASN A 41 -3.16 5.09 -12.13
N GLY A 42 -3.04 4.51 -10.93
CA GLY A 42 -2.30 5.05 -9.80
C GLY A 42 -3.13 5.97 -8.88
N THR A 43 -4.39 6.24 -9.18
CA THR A 43 -5.24 7.07 -8.31
C THR A 43 -5.74 6.26 -7.13
N SER A 44 -5.67 6.83 -5.92
CA SER A 44 -6.25 6.28 -4.69
C SER A 44 -7.18 7.32 -4.07
N PHE A 45 -8.36 6.88 -3.65
CA PHE A 45 -9.33 7.68 -2.90
C PHE A 45 -9.45 7.11 -1.49
N ILE A 46 -8.97 7.87 -0.51
CA ILE A 46 -9.05 7.51 0.91
C ILE A 46 -10.18 8.32 1.54
N TYR A 47 -11.26 7.67 1.94
CA TYR A 47 -12.46 8.37 2.41
C TYR A 47 -13.17 7.69 3.59
N THR A 48 -14.10 8.42 4.21
CA THR A 48 -15.05 7.90 5.20
C THR A 48 -16.48 8.06 4.71
N LEU A 49 -17.34 7.08 4.98
CA LEU A 49 -18.78 7.13 4.64
C LEU A 49 -19.66 7.66 5.79
N ASP A 50 -19.04 8.11 6.89
CA ASP A 50 -19.75 8.70 8.02
C ASP A 50 -20.22 10.14 7.71
N ALA A 51 -20.82 10.79 8.71
CA ALA A 51 -21.36 12.13 8.54
C ALA A 51 -20.30 13.19 8.21
N ASN A 52 -19.02 12.92 8.51
CA ASN A 52 -17.92 13.86 8.26
C ASN A 52 -17.52 13.90 6.78
N ARG A 53 -17.77 12.82 6.02
CA ARG A 53 -17.52 12.74 4.56
C ARG A 53 -16.12 13.20 4.17
N GLU A 54 -15.12 12.72 4.88
CA GLU A 54 -13.74 13.07 4.58
C GLU A 54 -13.29 12.31 3.33
N CYS A 55 -12.53 12.97 2.45
CA CYS A 55 -11.88 12.32 1.32
C CYS A 55 -10.52 12.96 1.01
N LYS A 56 -9.53 12.12 0.74
CA LYS A 56 -8.22 12.49 0.27
C LYS A 56 -7.92 11.72 -1.02
N THR A 57 -7.57 12.44 -2.08
CA THR A 57 -7.15 11.83 -3.35
C THR A 57 -5.63 11.83 -3.45
N LEU A 58 -5.07 10.65 -3.66
CA LEU A 58 -3.63 10.41 -3.81
C LEU A 58 -3.32 9.86 -5.19
N HIS A 59 -2.08 10.07 -5.63
CA HIS A 59 -1.55 9.44 -6.83
C HIS A 59 -0.27 8.68 -6.49
N PHE A 60 -0.29 7.37 -6.71
CA PHE A 60 0.82 6.46 -6.52
C PHE A 60 1.24 5.91 -7.89
N PRO A 61 2.37 6.35 -8.46
CA PRO A 61 2.80 5.94 -9.80
C PRO A 61 2.96 4.43 -10.00
N VAL A 62 3.16 3.68 -8.91
CA VAL A 62 3.26 2.21 -8.93
C VAL A 62 1.91 1.52 -9.22
N GLY A 63 0.80 2.17 -8.86
CA GLY A 63 -0.55 1.63 -8.98
C GLY A 63 -0.81 0.42 -8.08
N ILE A 64 -1.87 -0.32 -8.41
CA ILE A 64 -2.22 -1.55 -7.70
C ILE A 64 -1.25 -2.70 -8.03
N LEU A 65 -1.17 -3.67 -7.13
CA LEU A 65 -0.32 -4.85 -7.32
C LEU A 65 -0.68 -5.58 -8.62
N ARG A 66 0.32 -5.90 -9.46
CA ARG A 66 0.12 -6.63 -10.72
C ARG A 66 0.21 -8.14 -10.51
N PRO A 67 -0.41 -9.00 -11.34
CA PRO A 67 -0.30 -10.46 -11.19
C PRO A 67 1.13 -10.99 -11.21
N ASN A 68 2.03 -10.32 -11.95
CA ASN A 68 3.44 -10.65 -12.06
C ASN A 68 4.35 -9.82 -11.14
N TRP A 69 3.82 -9.26 -10.06
CA TRP A 69 4.56 -8.33 -9.19
C TRP A 69 5.83 -8.91 -8.56
N LEU A 70 5.99 -10.24 -8.52
CA LEU A 70 7.20 -10.93 -8.08
C LEU A 70 8.32 -10.96 -9.14
N ASP A 71 8.10 -10.49 -10.37
CA ASP A 71 9.12 -10.47 -11.41
C ASP A 71 10.36 -9.68 -10.95
N GLY A 72 11.53 -10.32 -10.91
CA GLY A 72 12.76 -9.72 -10.39
C GLY A 72 12.85 -9.62 -8.86
N ALA A 73 12.00 -10.32 -8.12
CA ALA A 73 12.16 -10.49 -6.67
C ALA A 73 13.31 -11.47 -6.35
N THR A 74 13.95 -11.27 -5.21
CA THR A 74 15.02 -12.13 -4.69
C THR A 74 14.42 -13.18 -3.77
N TYR A 75 14.68 -14.46 -4.06
CA TYR A 75 14.28 -15.55 -3.18
C TYR A 75 15.24 -15.67 -2.00
N LEU A 76 14.70 -15.70 -0.77
CA LEU A 76 15.48 -15.72 0.47
C LEU A 76 15.46 -17.09 1.18
N GLY A 77 14.75 -18.07 0.63
CA GLY A 77 14.59 -19.40 1.23
C GLY A 77 13.25 -19.59 1.92
N GLN A 78 13.18 -20.57 2.83
CA GLN A 78 11.94 -20.96 3.50
C GLN A 78 11.96 -20.65 5.00
N ARG A 79 10.78 -20.29 5.53
CA ARG A 79 10.55 -19.95 6.95
C ARG A 79 9.16 -20.40 7.39
N HIS A 80 9.03 -20.77 8.66
CA HIS A 80 7.71 -21.03 9.25
C HIS A 80 7.11 -19.73 9.79
N VAL A 81 5.89 -19.38 9.37
CA VAL A 81 5.14 -18.19 9.81
C VAL A 81 3.66 -18.56 9.90
N ASP A 82 2.99 -18.18 10.99
CA ASP A 82 1.54 -18.41 11.23
C ASP A 82 1.06 -19.86 11.01
N GLY A 83 1.95 -20.83 11.26
CA GLY A 83 1.67 -22.26 11.07
C GLY A 83 1.92 -22.79 9.64
N PHE A 84 2.37 -21.94 8.71
CA PHE A 84 2.71 -22.31 7.33
C PHE A 84 4.22 -22.40 7.13
N LEU A 85 4.66 -23.32 6.28
CA LEU A 85 5.99 -23.26 5.68
C LEU A 85 5.92 -22.36 4.45
N CYS A 86 6.59 -21.22 4.48
CA CYS A 86 6.51 -20.21 3.45
C CYS A 86 7.81 -20.09 2.65
N ASN A 87 7.69 -19.88 1.34
CA ASN A 87 8.72 -19.24 0.52
C ASN A 87 8.79 -17.77 0.88
N VAL A 88 10.00 -17.24 1.02
CA VAL A 88 10.23 -15.82 1.34
C VAL A 88 10.86 -15.12 0.15
N TRP A 89 10.24 -14.03 -0.27
CA TRP A 89 10.69 -13.18 -1.37
C TRP A 89 10.92 -11.76 -0.89
N GLU A 90 11.97 -11.12 -1.37
CA GLU A 90 12.23 -9.70 -1.18
C GLU A 90 12.07 -8.98 -2.51
N LYS A 91 11.37 -7.84 -2.50
CA LYS A 91 11.22 -7.00 -3.68
C LYS A 91 11.62 -5.56 -3.35
N VAL A 92 12.60 -5.07 -4.12
CA VAL A 92 13.13 -3.69 -4.12
C VAL A 92 13.49 -3.15 -2.74
N ASP A 93 13.98 -4.00 -1.83
CA ASP A 93 14.31 -3.68 -0.42
C ASP A 93 13.17 -2.99 0.34
N PHE A 94 11.94 -3.13 -0.16
CA PHE A 94 10.75 -2.44 0.31
C PHE A 94 9.80 -3.40 1.02
N ILE A 95 9.64 -4.60 0.47
CA ILE A 95 8.67 -5.58 0.93
C ILE A 95 9.25 -6.98 0.98
N TRP A 96 8.94 -7.69 2.07
CA TRP A 96 9.17 -9.12 2.23
C TRP A 96 7.84 -9.84 2.23
N TYR A 97 7.72 -10.81 1.34
CA TYR A 97 6.50 -11.56 1.09
C TYR A 97 6.68 -13.02 1.41
N TYR A 98 5.72 -13.53 2.18
CA TYR A 98 5.67 -14.90 2.63
C TYR A 98 4.50 -15.58 1.94
N GLU A 99 4.82 -16.57 1.12
CA GLU A 99 3.87 -17.37 0.35
C GLU A 99 3.91 -18.81 0.82
N ASP A 100 2.77 -19.41 1.15
CA ASP A 100 2.71 -20.83 1.52
C ASP A 100 3.30 -21.70 0.39
N VAL A 101 4.25 -22.58 0.76
CA VAL A 101 4.95 -23.45 -0.20
C VAL A 101 3.97 -24.35 -0.94
N LEU A 102 2.93 -24.86 -0.26
CA LEU A 102 2.00 -25.83 -0.81
C LEU A 102 0.94 -25.17 -1.70
N THR A 103 0.23 -24.18 -1.18
CA THR A 103 -0.94 -23.59 -1.86
C THR A 103 -0.61 -22.35 -2.69
N LYS A 104 0.60 -21.79 -2.56
CA LYS A 104 1.02 -20.54 -3.18
C LYS A 104 0.19 -19.32 -2.77
N ARG A 105 -0.54 -19.41 -1.66
CA ARG A 105 -1.34 -18.29 -1.15
C ARG A 105 -0.48 -17.32 -0.33
N PRO A 106 -0.83 -16.03 -0.30
CA PRO A 106 -0.18 -15.06 0.58
C PRO A 106 -0.44 -15.44 2.05
N VAL A 107 0.59 -15.33 2.89
CA VAL A 107 0.52 -15.60 4.33
C VAL A 107 0.84 -14.36 5.14
N HIS A 108 1.95 -13.69 4.81
CA HIS A 108 2.44 -12.56 5.60
C HIS A 108 3.22 -11.58 4.72
N TRP A 109 3.12 -10.30 5.07
CA TRP A 109 3.83 -9.21 4.40
C TRP A 109 4.52 -8.34 5.43
N VAL A 110 5.79 -8.02 5.20
CA VAL A 110 6.54 -7.07 6.00
C VAL A 110 7.00 -5.94 5.09
N PHE A 111 6.72 -4.72 5.48
CA PHE A 111 7.16 -3.52 4.77
C PHE A 111 8.34 -2.90 5.51
N TYR A 112 9.24 -2.23 4.78
CA TYR A 112 10.41 -1.55 5.35
C TYR A 112 10.05 -0.49 6.41
N THR A 113 8.81 -0.01 6.41
CA THR A 113 8.26 0.92 7.40
C THR A 113 8.00 0.26 8.76
N GLY A 114 8.08 -1.06 8.87
CA GLY A 114 7.71 -1.83 10.04
C GLY A 114 6.22 -2.21 10.08
N PHE A 115 5.44 -1.93 9.03
CA PHE A 115 4.08 -2.47 8.89
C PHE A 115 4.16 -3.98 8.61
N ASN A 116 3.41 -4.76 9.39
CA ASN A 116 3.32 -6.22 9.26
C ASN A 116 1.84 -6.58 9.04
N ALA A 117 1.55 -7.28 7.95
CA ALA A 117 0.20 -7.73 7.61
C ALA A 117 0.15 -9.24 7.55
N HIS A 118 -0.72 -9.82 8.39
CA HIS A 118 -0.98 -11.25 8.46
C HIS A 118 -2.28 -11.57 7.73
N VAL A 119 -2.26 -12.55 6.83
CA VAL A 119 -3.44 -12.98 6.09
C VAL A 119 -4.26 -13.94 6.94
N MET A 120 -5.43 -13.49 7.38
CA MET A 120 -6.34 -14.29 8.20
C MET A 120 -7.27 -15.18 7.35
N THR A 121 -7.73 -14.66 6.21
CA THR A 121 -8.63 -15.34 5.27
C THR A 121 -8.23 -15.01 3.84
N PHE A 122 -8.35 -15.98 2.93
CA PHE A 122 -8.01 -15.82 1.53
C PHE A 122 -9.00 -16.60 0.65
N GLU A 123 -9.82 -15.89 -0.11
CA GLU A 123 -10.93 -16.44 -0.87
C GLU A 123 -10.80 -16.08 -2.35
N VAL A 124 -10.28 -17.01 -3.15
CA VAL A 124 -10.17 -16.82 -4.59
C VAL A 124 -11.56 -16.85 -5.22
N GLY A 125 -11.88 -15.83 -6.02
CA GLY A 125 -13.15 -15.72 -6.73
C GLY A 125 -14.27 -15.04 -5.94
N ALA A 126 -13.99 -14.54 -4.73
CA ALA A 126 -14.92 -13.64 -4.04
C ALA A 126 -15.09 -12.33 -4.84
N VAL A 127 -16.33 -11.85 -4.96
CA VAL A 127 -16.67 -10.67 -5.78
C VAL A 127 -17.36 -9.62 -4.92
N LEU A 128 -16.95 -8.37 -5.10
CA LEU A 128 -17.63 -7.20 -4.55
C LEU A 128 -18.52 -6.59 -5.64
N GLY A 129 -19.79 -6.33 -5.32
CA GLY A 129 -20.73 -5.75 -6.28
C GLY A 129 -20.28 -4.40 -6.84
N ASP A 130 -20.48 -4.18 -8.15
CA ASP A 130 -19.91 -3.05 -8.90
C ASP A 130 -20.17 -1.67 -8.27
N ALA A 131 -21.37 -1.45 -7.72
CA ALA A 131 -21.72 -0.19 -7.08
C ALA A 131 -20.80 0.22 -5.91
N LYS A 132 -20.08 -0.72 -5.29
CA LYS A 132 -19.15 -0.43 -4.19
C LYS A 132 -17.78 0.05 -4.68
N TRP A 133 -17.48 -0.08 -5.96
CA TRP A 133 -16.20 0.34 -6.55
C TRP A 133 -16.20 1.80 -7.02
N GLU A 134 -17.27 2.54 -6.75
CA GLU A 134 -17.39 3.95 -7.09
C GLU A 134 -16.90 4.83 -5.93
N ALA A 135 -16.00 5.77 -6.22
CA ALA A 135 -15.60 6.77 -5.25
C ALA A 135 -16.77 7.73 -4.96
N PRO A 136 -16.95 8.19 -3.71
CA PRO A 136 -18.00 9.14 -3.39
C PRO A 136 -17.86 10.47 -4.12
N VAL A 137 -18.99 11.11 -4.44
CA VAL A 137 -19.02 12.38 -5.20
C VAL A 137 -18.21 13.51 -4.54
N TYR A 138 -18.10 13.53 -3.21
CA TYR A 138 -17.34 14.56 -2.49
C TYR A 138 -15.83 14.41 -2.65
N CYS A 139 -15.33 13.30 -3.20
CA CYS A 139 -13.92 13.14 -3.56
C CYS A 139 -13.50 13.93 -4.81
N PHE A 140 -14.45 14.54 -5.53
CA PHE A 140 -14.21 15.21 -6.80
C PHE A 140 -14.50 16.73 -6.75
N GLY A 141 -14.81 17.30 -5.57
CA GLY A 141 -15.14 18.73 -5.41
C GLY A 141 -13.92 19.64 -5.17
N GLU A 142 -14.14 20.96 -5.08
CA GLU A 142 -13.11 21.99 -4.93
C GLU A 142 -12.16 21.76 -3.72
N GLU A 143 -12.68 21.18 -2.62
CA GLU A 143 -11.88 20.84 -1.44
C GLU A 143 -10.86 19.71 -1.74
N ALA A 144 -11.26 18.72 -2.55
CA ALA A 144 -10.38 17.63 -2.98
C ALA A 144 -9.28 18.13 -3.95
N GLU A 145 -9.60 19.11 -4.81
CA GLU A 145 -8.61 19.78 -5.66
C GLU A 145 -7.56 20.54 -4.83
N ALA A 146 -7.98 21.21 -3.75
CA ALA A 146 -7.08 21.92 -2.84
C ALA A 146 -6.14 20.98 -2.06
N GLU A 147 -6.58 19.75 -1.74
CA GLU A 147 -5.70 18.73 -1.14
C GLU A 147 -4.73 18.10 -2.15
N ARG A 148 -5.20 17.80 -3.37
CA ARG A 148 -4.37 17.27 -4.45
C ARG A 148 -3.21 18.22 -4.78
N ASN A 149 -3.47 19.53 -4.82
CA ASN A 149 -2.46 20.56 -5.01
C ASN A 149 -1.46 20.66 -3.85
N ARG A 150 -1.86 20.34 -2.62
CA ARG A 150 -0.92 20.28 -1.47
C ARG A 150 -0.05 19.03 -1.49
N SER A 151 -0.61 17.87 -1.88
CA SER A 151 0.14 16.62 -1.99
C SER A 151 1.19 16.67 -3.09
N SER A 152 0.87 17.25 -4.25
CA SER A 152 1.82 17.41 -5.36
C SER A 152 2.99 18.34 -5.00
N VAL A 153 2.74 19.39 -4.22
CA VAL A 153 3.79 20.27 -3.69
C VAL A 153 4.69 19.51 -2.72
N LEU A 154 4.13 18.71 -1.79
CA LEU A 154 4.91 17.88 -0.86
C LEU A 154 5.79 16.85 -1.57
N GLU A 155 5.28 16.22 -2.63
CA GLU A 155 6.01 15.25 -3.45
C GLU A 155 7.13 15.91 -4.27
N SER A 156 6.89 17.13 -4.78
CA SER A 156 7.92 17.97 -5.39
C SER A 156 9.03 18.37 -4.39
N MET A 157 8.68 18.68 -3.14
CA MET A 157 9.67 19.00 -2.11
C MET A 157 10.50 17.78 -1.68
N ALA A 158 9.89 16.59 -1.62
CA ALA A 158 10.58 15.34 -1.32
C ALA A 158 11.58 14.95 -2.42
N SER A 159 11.22 15.14 -3.70
CA SER A 159 12.14 14.90 -4.83
C SER A 159 13.30 15.90 -4.89
N HIS A 160 13.08 17.17 -4.52
CA HIS A 160 14.15 18.18 -4.46
C HIS A 160 15.20 17.88 -3.37
N HIS A 161 14.82 17.29 -2.24
CA HIS A 161 15.77 16.91 -1.20
C HIS A 161 16.65 15.69 -1.58
N SER A 162 16.20 14.84 -2.50
CA SER A 162 16.98 13.68 -2.96
C SER A 162 18.14 14.05 -3.90
N HIS A 163 18.17 15.26 -4.48
CA HIS A 163 19.21 15.69 -5.41
C HIS A 163 20.31 16.58 -4.79
N GLY A 164 20.25 16.85 -3.48
CA GLY A 164 21.15 17.77 -2.80
C GLY A 164 22.18 17.15 -1.86
N SER A 165 23.00 16.18 -2.29
CA SER A 165 24.25 15.87 -1.57
C SER A 165 25.24 15.02 -2.38
N LEU A 166 26.31 15.66 -2.89
CA LEU A 166 27.72 15.19 -2.91
C LEU A 166 28.51 15.99 -3.96
N MET A 167 28.95 17.20 -3.59
CA MET A 167 30.13 17.82 -4.19
C MET A 167 31.26 17.74 -3.15
N ARG A 168 31.99 16.62 -3.15
CA ARG A 168 33.22 16.48 -2.37
C ARG A 168 34.38 16.96 -3.24
N ALA A 169 34.83 18.18 -2.99
CA ALA A 169 36.02 18.74 -3.62
C ALA A 169 37.24 17.87 -3.27
N GLY A 170 37.94 17.38 -4.29
CA GLY A 170 39.18 16.63 -4.16
C GLY A 170 40.35 17.59 -3.91
N SER A 171 40.99 17.47 -2.74
CA SER A 171 42.30 18.06 -2.49
C SER A 171 43.38 17.17 -3.09
N ARG A 172 44.10 17.68 -4.09
CA ARG A 172 45.39 17.12 -4.55
C ARG A 172 46.47 17.45 -3.52
N ALA A 173 47.24 16.46 -3.12
CA ALA A 173 48.53 16.63 -2.48
C ALA A 173 49.60 15.98 -3.36
N THR A 174 50.62 16.77 -3.69
CA THR A 174 51.98 16.32 -3.99
C THR A 174 52.87 16.88 -2.90
#